data_AF-A0A1S6J275-F1
#
_entry.id   AF-A0A1S6J275-F1
#
_cell.length_a   1.000
_cell.length_b   1.000
_cell.length_c   1.000
_cell.angle_alpha   90.00
_cell.angle_beta   90.00
_cell.angle_gamma   90.00
#
_symmetry.space_group_name_H-M   'P 1'
#
loop_
_entity.id
_entity.type
_entity.pdbx_description
1 polymer ?
#
loop_
_entity_poly.entity_id
_entity_poly.type
_entity_poly.pdbx_seq_one_letter_code
_entity_poly.pdbx_strand_id
1 'polypeptide(L)'
;MRPVALSLCALSAAMVALSLVSDGNAFSDSWWLVGFVLWLLLWGVLRSMTRGVAERPVAGLDERERGLRDRVSFIGYQCAIAAGMAVVLLMVVFQNDPGMIERMPALLTTLMLTSSALPSIILGLSDTGVEDSESYQDE
;
A
#
# COMPACT_ATOMS: atom_id res chain seq x y z
N MET A 1 -7.81 -9.33 -9.70
CA MET A 1 -6.87 -8.80 -8.67
C MET A 1 -7.52 -7.84 -7.65
N ARG A 2 -8.66 -7.23 -7.98
CA ARG A 2 -9.47 -6.33 -7.11
C ARG A 2 -9.75 -6.79 -5.67
N PRO A 3 -10.26 -8.00 -5.38
CA PRO A 3 -10.61 -8.36 -4.01
C PRO A 3 -9.39 -8.40 -3.09
N VAL A 4 -8.23 -8.81 -3.62
CA VAL A 4 -6.96 -8.82 -2.90
C VAL A 4 -6.49 -7.38 -2.63
N ALA A 5 -6.56 -6.50 -3.62
CA ALA A 5 -6.21 -5.08 -3.45
C ALA A 5 -7.11 -4.38 -2.41
N LEU A 6 -8.43 -4.61 -2.44
CA LEU A 6 -9.37 -4.06 -1.45
C LEU A 6 -9.10 -4.61 -0.05
N SER A 7 -8.84 -5.92 0.07
CA SER A 7 -8.52 -6.54 1.36
C SER A 7 -7.21 -5.99 1.96
N LEU A 8 -6.20 -5.72 1.14
CA LEU A 8 -4.93 -5.13 1.58
C LEU A 8 -5.11 -3.67 2.01
N CYS A 9 -5.92 -2.88 1.28
CA CYS A 9 -6.31 -1.52 1.69
C CYS A 9 -7.03 -1.53 3.04
N ALA A 10 -8.08 -2.36 3.18
CA ALA A 10 -8.87 -2.46 4.39
C ALA A 10 -8.00 -2.89 5.59
N LEU A 11 -7.11 -3.88 5.38
CA LEU A 11 -6.19 -4.34 6.41
C LEU A 11 -5.17 -3.26 6.81
N SER A 12 -4.64 -2.51 5.84
CA SER A 12 -3.70 -1.41 6.12
C SER A 12 -4.38 -0.30 6.95
N ALA A 13 -5.62 0.07 6.60
CA ALA A 13 -6.40 1.03 7.37
C ALA A 13 -6.71 0.52 8.80
N ALA A 14 -7.07 -0.77 8.92
CA ALA A 14 -7.31 -1.39 10.22
C ALA A 14 -6.04 -1.41 11.09
N MET A 15 -4.87 -1.69 10.51
CA MET A 15 -3.59 -1.65 11.24
C MET A 15 -3.23 -0.24 11.69
N VAL A 16 -3.51 0.79 10.89
CA VAL A 16 -3.33 2.19 11.31
C VAL A 16 -4.26 2.54 12.47
N ALA A 17 -5.54 2.15 12.41
CA ALA A 17 -6.49 2.38 13.49
C ALA A 17 -6.07 1.65 14.78
N LEU A 18 -5.59 0.40 14.67
CA LEU A 18 -5.04 -0.35 15.80
C LEU A 18 -3.83 0.34 16.42
N SER A 19 -2.88 0.83 15.59
CA SER A 19 -1.73 1.60 16.09
C SER A 19 -2.10 2.89 16.81
N LEU A 20 -3.27 3.48 16.51
CA LEU A 20 -3.75 4.70 17.17
C LEU A 20 -4.45 4.42 18.50
N VAL A 21 -5.13 3.28 18.62
CA VAL A 21 -5.97 2.93 19.79
C VAL A 21 -5.20 2.06 20.80
N SER A 22 -4.18 1.32 20.38
CA SER A 22 -3.43 0.43 21.26
C SER A 22 -2.56 1.21 22.25
N ASP A 23 -2.71 0.91 23.54
CA ASP A 23 -1.87 1.40 24.63
C ASP A 23 -0.62 0.50 24.72
N GLY A 24 0.32 0.66 23.78
CA GLY A 24 1.59 -0.06 23.81
C GLY A 24 2.39 -0.02 22.51
N ASN A 25 3.59 -0.61 22.56
CA ASN A 25 4.50 -0.71 21.41
C ASN A 25 3.99 -1.77 20.41
N ALA A 26 4.15 -1.52 19.10
CA ALA A 26 3.70 -2.40 18.01
C ALA A 26 4.17 -3.86 18.14
N PHE A 27 5.37 -4.05 18.68
CA PHE A 27 5.98 -5.38 18.84
C PHE A 27 5.46 -6.14 20.06
N SER A 28 4.77 -5.46 20.97
CA SER A 28 4.13 -6.07 22.14
C SER A 28 2.65 -6.39 21.88
N ASP A 29 2.03 -5.74 20.90
CA ASP A 29 0.65 -6.00 20.50
C ASP A 29 0.57 -7.22 19.56
N SER A 30 0.11 -8.34 20.12
CA SER A 30 -0.06 -9.59 19.39
C SER A 30 -1.05 -9.46 18.22
N TRP A 31 -2.03 -8.57 18.33
CA TRP A 31 -3.03 -8.37 17.27
C TRP A 31 -2.45 -7.59 16.09
N TRP A 32 -1.57 -6.63 16.37
CA TRP A 32 -0.82 -5.91 15.35
C TRP A 32 0.12 -6.85 14.58
N LEU A 33 0.81 -7.76 15.26
CA LEU A 33 1.68 -8.76 14.62
C LEU A 33 0.90 -9.71 13.71
N VAL A 34 -0.28 -10.17 14.12
CA VAL A 34 -1.16 -10.98 13.27
C VAL A 34 -1.58 -10.19 12.03
N GLY A 35 -1.95 -8.92 12.20
CA GLY A 35 -2.24 -8.01 11.10
C GLY A 35 -1.06 -7.85 10.14
N PHE A 36 0.16 -7.71 10.67
CA PHE A 36 1.38 -7.59 9.89
C PHE A 36 1.68 -8.85 9.05
N VAL A 37 1.51 -10.04 9.63
CA VAL A 37 1.69 -11.31 8.89
C VAL A 37 0.65 -11.45 7.78
N LEU A 38 -0.62 -11.16 8.07
CA LEU A 38 -1.68 -11.15 7.06
C LEU A 38 -1.40 -10.13 5.95
N TRP A 39 -0.86 -8.98 6.31
CA TRP A 39 -0.45 -7.94 5.37
C TRP A 39 0.66 -8.43 4.45
N LEU A 40 1.70 -9.08 5.00
CA LEU A 40 2.80 -9.67 4.21
C LEU A 40 2.30 -10.72 3.21
N LEU A 41 1.34 -11.56 3.63
CA LEU A 41 0.75 -12.58 2.76
C LEU A 41 -0.04 -11.94 1.62
N LEU A 42 -0.94 -11.00 1.92
CA LEU A 42 -1.75 -10.29 0.91
C LEU A 42 -0.89 -9.46 -0.03
N TRP A 43 0.12 -8.76 0.51
CA TRP A 43 1.09 -8.03 -0.29
C TRP A 43 1.90 -8.98 -1.19
N GLY A 44 2.37 -10.11 -0.66
CA GLY A 44 3.11 -11.12 -1.44
C GLY A 44 2.29 -11.69 -2.59
N VAL A 45 1.02 -12.02 -2.35
CA VAL A 45 0.09 -12.47 -3.38
C VAL A 45 -0.10 -11.39 -4.43
N LEU A 46 -0.43 -10.16 -4.04
CA LEU A 46 -0.65 -9.05 -4.98
C LEU A 46 0.61 -8.71 -5.78
N ARG A 47 1.78 -8.74 -5.14
CA ARG A 47 3.10 -8.55 -5.76
C ARG A 47 3.40 -9.66 -6.77
N SER A 48 3.07 -10.91 -6.46
CA SER A 48 3.26 -12.03 -7.38
C SER A 48 2.37 -11.95 -8.62
N MET A 49 1.12 -11.47 -8.47
CA MET A 49 0.19 -11.27 -9.60
C MET A 49 0.61 -10.08 -10.47
N THR A 50 1.14 -9.02 -9.86
CA THR A 50 1.57 -7.80 -10.58
C THR A 50 2.99 -7.89 -11.14
N ARG A 51 3.79 -8.88 -10.73
CA ARG A 51 5.16 -9.14 -11.25
C ARG A 51 5.21 -9.30 -12.76
N GLY A 52 4.21 -9.96 -13.35
CA GLY A 52 4.12 -10.17 -14.80
C GLY A 52 4.05 -8.86 -15.60
N VAL A 53 3.45 -7.81 -15.02
CA VAL A 53 3.35 -6.47 -15.65
C VAL A 53 4.56 -5.60 -15.30
N ALA A 54 5.09 -5.75 -14.09
CA ALA A 54 6.20 -4.92 -13.60
C ALA A 54 7.59 -5.35 -14.11
N GLU A 55 7.84 -6.66 -14.28
CA GLU A 55 9.16 -7.23 -14.58
C GLU A 55 9.33 -7.67 -16.05
N ARG A 56 8.30 -7.52 -16.90
CA ARG A 56 8.42 -7.82 -18.34
C ARG A 56 9.47 -6.92 -19.03
N PRO A 57 10.30 -7.47 -19.95
CA PRO A 57 11.30 -6.69 -20.67
C PRO A 57 10.65 -5.58 -21.49
N VAL A 58 11.18 -4.35 -21.35
CA VAL A 58 10.67 -3.12 -21.98
C VAL A 58 10.49 -3.23 -23.51
N ALA A 59 11.21 -4.15 -24.16
CA ALA A 59 11.12 -4.45 -25.59
C ALA A 59 9.83 -5.17 -26.02
N GLY A 60 9.07 -5.75 -25.08
CA GLY A 60 7.81 -6.46 -25.34
C GLY A 60 6.57 -5.78 -24.76
N LEU A 61 6.68 -4.54 -24.27
CA LEU A 61 5.54 -3.75 -23.79
C LEU A 61 5.10 -2.77 -24.86
N ASP A 62 3.78 -2.71 -25.10
CA ASP A 62 3.16 -1.65 -25.89
C ASP A 62 3.35 -0.28 -25.24
N GLU A 63 3.29 0.80 -26.04
CA GLU A 63 3.43 2.19 -25.58
C GLU A 63 2.49 2.51 -24.40
N ARG A 64 1.29 1.90 -24.41
CA ARG A 64 0.27 2.05 -23.37
C ARG A 64 0.67 1.39 -22.05
N GLU A 65 1.23 0.19 -22.09
CA GLU A 65 1.67 -0.53 -20.87
C GLU A 65 2.89 0.16 -20.25
N ARG A 66 3.79 0.69 -21.09
CA ARG A 66 4.94 1.50 -20.64
C ARG A 66 4.46 2.76 -19.91
N GLY A 67 3.46 3.46 -20.44
CA GLY A 67 2.86 4.63 -19.78
C GLY A 67 2.16 4.31 -18.46
N LEU A 68 1.48 3.15 -18.37
CA LEU A 68 0.84 2.70 -17.12
C LEU A 68 1.88 2.41 -16.03
N ARG A 69 2.96 1.70 -16.38
CA ARG A 69 4.06 1.39 -15.46
C ARG A 69 4.74 2.65 -14.93
N ASP A 70 4.97 3.64 -15.79
CA ASP A 70 5.61 4.89 -15.39
C ASP A 70 4.73 5.71 -14.44
N ARG A 71 3.43 5.83 -14.73
CA ARG A 71 2.46 6.47 -13.83
C ARG A 71 2.37 5.78 -12.47
N VAL A 72 2.30 4.45 -12.45
CA VAL A 72 2.23 3.67 -11.21
C VAL A 72 3.50 3.86 -10.38
N SER A 73 4.67 3.86 -11.02
CA SER A 73 5.95 4.08 -10.36
C SER A 73 6.04 5.50 -9.78
N PHE A 74 5.60 6.49 -10.54
CA PHE A 74 5.54 7.88 -10.09
C PHE A 74 4.59 8.08 -8.90
N ILE A 75 3.37 7.53 -8.96
CA ILE A 75 2.41 7.62 -7.86
C ILE A 75 2.96 6.90 -6.61
N GLY A 76 3.55 5.72 -6.78
CA GLY A 76 4.21 4.99 -5.70
C GLY A 76 5.28 5.80 -4.98
N TYR A 77 6.15 6.45 -5.76
CA TYR A 77 7.19 7.33 -5.24
C TYR A 77 6.61 8.52 -4.46
N GLN A 78 5.61 9.19 -5.00
CA GLN A 78 4.97 10.34 -4.33
C GLN A 78 4.26 9.94 -3.05
N CYS A 79 3.61 8.78 -3.03
CA CYS A 79 3.02 8.24 -1.80
C CYS A 79 4.08 7.92 -0.73
N ALA A 80 5.25 7.40 -1.13
CA ALA A 80 6.35 7.12 -0.19
C ALA A 80 6.90 8.38 0.45
N ILE A 81 7.08 9.44 -0.34
CA ILE A 81 7.47 10.75 0.16
C ILE A 81 6.38 11.32 1.07
N ALA A 82 5.11 11.29 0.66
CA ALA A 82 4.01 11.83 1.43
C ALA A 82 3.84 11.10 2.77
N ALA A 83 3.96 9.77 2.79
CA ALA A 83 3.91 8.97 4.00
C ALA A 83 5.09 9.29 4.95
N GLY A 84 6.31 9.42 4.41
CA GLY A 84 7.46 9.87 5.19
C GLY A 84 7.27 11.26 5.79
N MET A 85 6.73 12.20 5.01
CA MET A 85 6.43 13.56 5.49
C MET A 85 5.33 13.58 6.56
N ALA A 86 4.29 12.73 6.42
CA ALA A 86 3.23 12.60 7.42
C ALA A 86 3.76 12.09 8.76
N VAL A 87 4.69 11.12 8.73
CA VAL A 87 5.38 10.64 9.93
C VAL A 87 6.18 11.76 10.60
N VAL A 88 6.97 12.51 9.84
CA VAL A 88 7.76 13.63 10.37
C VAL A 88 6.85 14.70 11.00
N LEU A 89 5.75 15.04 10.34
CA LEU A 89 4.75 15.97 10.87
C LEU A 89 4.13 15.45 12.17
N LEU A 90 3.74 14.18 12.23
CA LEU A 90 3.24 13.55 13.45
C LEU A 90 4.28 13.61 14.58
N MET A 91 5.56 13.36 14.27
CA MET A 91 6.64 13.49 15.25
C MET A 91 6.76 14.91 15.81
N VAL A 92 6.70 15.92 14.95
CA VAL A 92 6.78 17.33 15.36
C VAL A 92 5.58 17.76 16.21
N VAL A 93 4.36 17.34 15.82
CA VAL A 93 3.12 17.70 16.53
C VAL A 93 3.06 17.07 17.91
N PHE A 94 3.46 15.80 18.03
CA PHE A 94 3.31 15.04 19.27
C PHE A 94 4.63 14.82 20.03
N GLN A 95 5.66 15.61 19.76
CA GLN A 95 6.98 15.50 20.40
C GLN A 95 6.96 15.60 21.94
N ASN A 96 5.94 16.24 22.51
CA ASN A 96 5.81 16.46 23.95
C ASN A 96 4.85 15.48 24.64
N ASP A 97 4.27 14.53 23.89
CA ASP A 97 3.31 13.56 24.44
C ASP A 97 4.01 12.20 24.66
N PRO A 98 4.29 11.80 25.92
CA PRO A 98 4.99 10.55 26.21
C PRO A 98 4.22 9.31 25.75
N GLY A 99 2.88 9.36 25.72
CA GLY A 99 2.07 8.24 25.23
C GLY A 99 2.16 8.07 23.71
N MET A 100 2.48 9.13 22.97
CA MET A 100 2.63 9.06 21.52
C MET A 100 4.00 8.54 21.09
N ILE A 101 5.04 8.79 21.90
CA ILE A 101 6.41 8.30 21.63
C ILE A 101 6.44 6.76 21.56
N GLU A 102 5.66 6.08 22.41
CA GLU A 102 5.58 4.62 22.41
C GLU A 102 4.84 4.05 21.19
N ARG A 103 3.92 4.82 20.60
CA ARG A 103 3.12 4.44 19.42
C ARG A 103 3.80 4.78 18.09
N MET A 104 4.76 5.70 18.09
CA MET A 104 5.46 6.17 16.89
C MET A 104 6.09 5.07 16.02
N PRO A 105 6.79 4.06 16.57
CA PRO A 105 7.36 2.99 15.77
C PRO A 105 6.30 2.18 15.01
N ALA A 106 5.14 1.96 15.65
CA ALA A 106 4.00 1.26 15.04
C ALA A 106 3.45 2.03 13.86
N LEU A 107 3.20 3.34 14.04
CA LEU A 107 2.66 4.23 13.01
C LEU A 107 3.62 4.41 11.84
N LEU A 108 4.92 4.57 12.13
CA LEU A 108 5.95 4.71 11.11
C LEU A 108 6.04 3.45 10.25
N THR A 109 6.05 2.28 10.89
CA THR A 109 6.11 1.00 10.19
C THR A 109 4.85 0.76 9.34
N THR A 110 3.65 0.97 9.88
CA THR A 110 2.41 0.78 9.11
C THR A 110 2.30 1.76 7.95
N LEU A 111 2.68 3.03 8.12
CA LEU A 111 2.66 4.01 7.03
C LEU A 111 3.67 3.67 5.93
N MET A 112 4.88 3.26 6.30
CA MET A 112 5.89 2.83 5.32
C MET A 112 5.43 1.59 4.54
N LEU A 113 4.89 0.59 5.24
CA LEU A 113 4.35 -0.62 4.61
C LEU A 113 3.21 -0.27 3.66
N THR A 114 2.21 0.47 4.13
CA THR A 114 1.07 0.91 3.32
C THR A 114 1.53 1.64 2.07
N SER A 115 2.52 2.53 2.22
CA SER A 115 3.06 3.25 1.08
C SER A 115 3.79 2.35 0.07
N SER A 116 4.48 1.31 0.54
CA SER A 116 5.17 0.36 -0.33
C SER A 116 4.20 -0.53 -1.14
N ALA A 117 2.98 -0.73 -0.64
CA ALA A 117 1.95 -1.53 -1.31
C ALA A 117 1.14 -0.76 -2.36
N LEU A 118 1.11 0.58 -2.29
CA LEU A 118 0.33 1.44 -3.19
C LEU A 118 0.53 1.16 -4.69
N PRO A 119 1.75 0.99 -5.23
CA PRO A 119 1.94 0.64 -6.64
C PRO A 119 1.22 -0.65 -7.04
N SER A 120 1.27 -1.66 -6.16
CA SER A 120 0.66 -2.98 -6.40
C SER A 120 -0.87 -2.91 -6.28
N ILE A 121 -1.38 -2.09 -5.36
CA ILE A 121 -2.81 -1.82 -5.20
C ILE A 121 -3.37 -1.10 -6.44
N ILE A 122 -2.69 -0.06 -6.92
CA ILE A 122 -3.12 0.70 -8.10
C ILE A 122 -3.15 -0.21 -9.34
N LEU A 123 -2.13 -1.05 -9.53
CA LEU A 123 -2.13 -2.06 -10.61
C LEU A 123 -3.25 -3.09 -10.46
N GLY A 124 -3.49 -3.58 -9.25
CA GLY A 124 -4.57 -4.54 -8.99
C GLY A 124 -5.98 -3.96 -9.16
N LEU A 125 -6.13 -2.64 -9.07
CA LEU A 125 -7.39 -1.91 -9.29
C LEU A 125 -7.59 -1.49 -10.75
N SER A 126 -6.51 -1.26 -11.51
CA SER A 126 -6.57 -0.81 -12.92
C SER A 126 -6.79 -1.93 -13.93
N ASP A 127 -6.66 -3.20 -13.52
CA ASP A 127 -6.97 -4.44 -14.26
C ASP A 127 -8.40 -4.45 -14.89
N THR A 128 -9.30 -3.56 -14.47
CA THR A 128 -10.68 -3.47 -14.96
C THR A 128 -10.95 -2.44 -16.03
N GLY A 129 -9.94 -1.66 -16.45
CA GLY A 129 -10.08 -0.83 -17.64
C GLY A 129 -10.13 -1.64 -18.96
N VAL A 130 -9.97 -2.95 -18.88
CA VAL A 130 -9.94 -3.88 -20.01
C VAL A 130 -11.35 -4.41 -20.32
N GLU A 131 -12.11 -4.86 -19.31
CA GLU A 131 -13.44 -5.45 -19.53
C GLU A 131 -14.55 -4.43 -19.87
N ASP A 132 -14.53 -3.22 -19.30
CA ASP A 132 -15.59 -2.22 -19.54
C ASP A 132 -15.45 -1.49 -20.90
N SER A 133 -14.33 -1.67 -21.60
CA SER A 133 -14.09 -1.01 -22.91
C SER A 133 -14.41 -1.89 -24.11
N GLU A 134 -14.47 -3.22 -23.94
CA GLU A 134 -14.92 -4.14 -24.99
C GLU A 134 -16.45 -4.18 -25.10
N SER A 135 -17.19 -3.89 -24.02
CA SER A 135 -18.67 -3.90 -24.05
C SER A 135 -19.30 -2.68 -24.72
N TYR A 136 -18.52 -1.63 -25.05
CA TYR A 136 -19.00 -0.42 -25.72
C TYR A 136 -18.68 -0.38 -27.22
N GLN A 137 -18.01 -1.41 -27.76
CA GLN A 137 -17.69 -1.49 -29.19
C GLN A 137 -18.65 -2.37 -30.01
N ASP A 138 -19.65 -3.00 -29.37
CA ASP A 138 -20.61 -3.91 -30.00
C ASP A 138 -22.09 -3.42 -29.95
N GLU A 139 -22.34 -2.11 -29.85
CA GLU A 139 -23.67 -1.51 -30.06
C GLU A 139 -23.70 -0.50 -31.23
#